data_AF-A0A3B0TRG3-F1
#
_entry.id   AF-A0A3B0TRG3-F1
#
_cell.length_a   1.000
_cell.length_b   1.000
_cell.length_c   1.000
_cell.angle_alpha   90.00
_cell.angle_beta   90.00
_cell.angle_gamma   90.00
#
_symmetry.space_group_name_H-M   'P 1'
#
loop_
_entity.id
_entity.type
_entity.pdbx_description
1 polymer ?
#
loop_
_entity_poly.entity_id
_entity_poly.type
_entity_poly.pdbx_seq_one_letter_code
_entity_poly.pdbx_strand_id
1 'polypeptide(L)'
;MKTRDRLEEVGKNIDKNGTYVDDGKQLLNDYITPEEIWACTSCNACVEECPVNIDPLSIIIDMRRYLVMEQSAAPQELNMMMTNIENNGAPWQYNQMDRLNWKDE
;
A
#
# COMPACT_ATOMS: atom_id res chain seq x y z
N MET A 1 -8.35 -8.47 -4.99
CA MET A 1 -8.08 -7.23 -5.75
C MET A 1 -8.75 -7.30 -7.11
N LYS A 2 -9.53 -6.27 -7.47
CA LYS A 2 -10.30 -6.19 -8.72
C LYS A 2 -9.60 -5.35 -9.80
N THR A 3 -8.28 -5.45 -9.90
CA THR A 3 -7.48 -4.71 -10.90
C THR A 3 -7.86 -5.07 -12.33
N ARG A 4 -8.11 -6.36 -12.59
CA ARG A 4 -8.55 -6.85 -13.90
C ARG A 4 -9.92 -6.29 -14.29
N ASP A 5 -10.87 -6.30 -13.36
CA ASP A 5 -12.24 -5.80 -13.62
C ASP A 5 -12.20 -4.32 -14.04
N ARG A 6 -11.35 -3.51 -13.38
CA ARG A 6 -11.13 -2.11 -13.79
C ARG A 6 -10.53 -2.02 -15.20
N LEU A 7 -9.52 -2.83 -15.51
CA LEU A 7 -8.89 -2.84 -16.84
C LEU A 7 -9.88 -3.24 -17.94
N GLU A 8 -10.78 -4.19 -17.68
CA GLU A 8 -11.83 -4.57 -18.64
C GLU A 8 -12.83 -3.43 -18.91
N GLU A 9 -13.21 -2.67 -17.88
CA GLU A 9 -14.06 -1.49 -18.03
C GLU A 9 -13.35 -0.37 -18.80
N VAL A 10 -12.08 -0.11 -18.50
CA VAL A 10 -11.25 0.87 -19.25
C VAL A 10 -11.11 0.44 -20.71
N GLY A 11 -10.90 -0.86 -20.98
CA GLY A 11 -10.83 -1.40 -22.33
C GLY A 11 -12.13 -1.14 -23.11
N LYS A 12 -13.29 -1.47 -22.53
CA LYS A 12 -14.60 -1.20 -23.15
C LYS A 12 -14.86 0.29 -23.39
N ASN A 13 -14.37 1.15 -22.50
CA ASN A 13 -14.45 2.60 -22.67
C ASN A 13 -13.65 3.05 -23.91
N ILE A 14 -12.41 2.59 -24.03
CA ILE A 14 -11.53 2.92 -25.16
C ILE A 14 -12.09 2.34 -26.47
N ASP A 15 -12.57 1.10 -26.48
CA ASP A 15 -13.15 0.45 -27.66
C ASP A 15 -14.37 1.21 -28.20
N LYS A 16 -15.19 1.77 -27.29
CA LYS A 16 -16.40 2.52 -27.66
C LYS A 16 -16.10 3.93 -28.16
N ASN A 17 -15.14 4.62 -27.54
CA ASN A 17 -14.89 6.04 -27.77
C ASN A 17 -13.69 6.32 -28.69
N GLY A 18 -12.88 5.30 -28.98
CA GLY A 18 -11.60 5.42 -29.70
C GLY A 18 -10.45 6.00 -28.86
N THR A 19 -10.76 6.64 -27.73
CA THR A 19 -9.82 7.16 -26.74
C THR A 19 -10.36 6.91 -25.33
N TYR A 20 -9.50 7.01 -24.32
CA TYR A 20 -9.96 6.98 -22.93
C TYR A 20 -10.78 8.23 -22.63
N VAL A 21 -12.03 8.04 -22.21
CA VAL A 21 -12.88 9.09 -21.67
C VAL A 21 -13.01 8.86 -20.17
N ASP A 22 -12.73 9.89 -19.37
CA ASP A 22 -12.82 9.80 -17.92
C ASP A 22 -14.25 9.43 -17.47
N ASP A 23 -14.37 8.32 -16.75
CA ASP A 23 -15.62 7.81 -16.18
C ASP A 23 -15.79 8.17 -14.70
N GLY A 24 -14.85 8.94 -14.13
CA GLY A 24 -14.87 9.39 -12.74
C GLY A 24 -14.59 8.29 -11.73
N LYS A 25 -14.19 7.08 -12.17
CA LYS A 25 -13.87 5.95 -11.29
C LYS A 25 -12.38 5.74 -11.15
N GLN A 26 -11.93 5.48 -9.93
CA GLN A 26 -10.54 5.21 -9.59
C GLN A 26 -10.34 3.75 -9.16
N LEU A 27 -9.14 3.22 -9.36
CA LEU A 27 -8.83 1.86 -8.91
C LEU A 27 -8.91 1.73 -7.38
N LEU A 28 -8.42 2.74 -6.68
CA LEU A 28 -8.48 2.87 -5.23
C LEU A 28 -9.83 3.47 -4.81
N ASN A 29 -10.40 2.98 -3.71
CA ASN A 29 -11.71 3.35 -3.15
C ASN A 29 -12.93 2.79 -3.90
N ASP A 30 -12.96 2.76 -5.25
CA ASP A 30 -14.12 2.21 -5.98
C ASP A 30 -14.03 0.69 -6.21
N TYR A 31 -12.82 0.17 -6.50
CA TYR A 31 -12.60 -1.25 -6.81
C TYR A 31 -11.79 -1.99 -5.74
N ILE A 32 -10.92 -1.27 -5.05
CA ILE A 32 -10.03 -1.78 -4.02
C ILE A 32 -10.17 -0.89 -2.80
N THR A 33 -10.55 -1.47 -1.66
CA THR A 33 -10.67 -0.71 -0.42
C THR A 33 -9.31 -0.52 0.26
N PRO A 34 -9.12 0.56 1.03
CA PRO A 34 -7.92 0.72 1.84
C PRO A 34 -7.68 -0.46 2.80
N GLU A 35 -8.75 -1.04 3.36
CA GLU A 35 -8.66 -2.20 4.25
C GLU A 35 -8.06 -3.43 3.56
N GLU A 36 -8.48 -3.74 2.33
CA GLU A 36 -7.89 -4.83 1.54
C GLU A 36 -6.40 -4.62 1.30
N ILE A 37 -5.98 -3.37 1.07
CA ILE A 37 -4.58 -3.01 0.84
C ILE A 37 -3.77 -3.18 2.12
N TRP A 38 -4.28 -2.76 3.27
CA TRP A 38 -3.59 -2.85 4.56
C TRP A 38 -3.59 -4.27 5.16
N ALA A 39 -4.50 -5.14 4.74
CA ALA A 39 -4.51 -6.55 5.12
C ALA A 39 -3.29 -7.34 4.60
N CYS A 40 -2.62 -6.87 3.53
CA CYS A 40 -1.42 -7.53 3.02
C CYS A 40 -0.26 -7.46 4.03
N THR A 41 0.28 -8.60 4.45
CA THR A 41 1.42 -8.66 5.39
C THR A 41 2.79 -8.57 4.70
N SER A 42 2.82 -8.35 3.38
CA SER A 42 4.05 -8.35 2.57
C SER A 42 4.87 -9.64 2.70
N CYS A 43 4.21 -10.80 2.87
CA CYS A 43 4.86 -12.11 3.03
C CYS A 43 5.50 -12.70 1.75
N ASN A 44 5.37 -12.02 0.61
CA ASN A 44 5.85 -12.42 -0.72
C ASN A 44 5.26 -13.73 -1.31
N ALA A 45 4.40 -14.45 -0.59
CA ALA A 45 3.87 -15.75 -1.04
C ALA A 45 3.15 -15.68 -2.40
N CYS A 46 2.40 -14.61 -2.68
CA CYS A 46 1.69 -14.47 -3.95
C CYS A 46 2.61 -14.30 -5.17
N VAL A 47 3.83 -13.80 -4.97
CA VAL A 47 4.83 -13.64 -6.03
C VAL A 47 5.54 -14.96 -6.30
N GLU A 48 5.93 -15.67 -5.23
CA GLU A 48 6.60 -16.97 -5.31
C GLU A 48 5.72 -18.06 -5.94
N GLU A 49 4.44 -18.09 -5.60
CA GLU A 49 3.49 -19.10 -6.10
C GLU A 49 2.98 -18.79 -7.52
N CYS A 50 3.33 -17.65 -8.11
CA CYS A 50 2.75 -17.22 -9.38
C CYS A 50 3.35 -18.02 -10.56
N PRO A 51 2.55 -18.83 -11.30
CA PRO A 51 3.07 -19.66 -12.39
C PRO A 51 3.51 -18.88 -13.64
N VAL A 52 3.18 -17.59 -13.70
CA VAL A 52 3.46 -16.70 -14.84
C VAL A 52 4.31 -15.49 -14.42
N ASN A 53 4.95 -15.53 -13.24
CA ASN A 53 5.88 -14.51 -12.75
C ASN A 53 5.28 -13.09 -12.71
N ILE A 54 4.04 -12.96 -12.27
CA ILE A 54 3.43 -11.65 -11.98
C ILE A 54 3.80 -11.27 -10.54
N ASP A 55 3.95 -9.97 -10.31
CA ASP A 55 4.18 -9.41 -8.99
C ASP A 55 2.98 -8.57 -8.53
N PRO A 56 1.98 -9.17 -7.84
CA PRO A 56 0.91 -8.41 -7.22
C PRO A 56 1.38 -7.55 -6.03
N LEU A 57 2.50 -7.91 -5.40
CA LEU A 57 2.99 -7.24 -4.20
C LEU A 57 3.46 -5.82 -4.53
N SER A 58 4.22 -5.61 -5.61
CA SER A 58 4.63 -4.26 -6.02
C SER A 58 3.44 -3.32 -6.24
N ILE A 59 2.38 -3.79 -6.90
CA ILE A 59 1.15 -3.03 -7.12
C ILE A 59 0.51 -2.62 -5.79
N ILE A 60 0.45 -3.54 -4.81
CA ILE A 60 -0.06 -3.24 -3.45
C ILE A 60 0.78 -2.15 -2.78
N ILE A 61 2.12 -2.26 -2.86
CA ILE A 61 3.03 -1.30 -2.25
C ILE A 61 2.90 0.09 -2.89
N ASP A 62 2.72 0.18 -4.20
CA ASP A 62 2.51 1.46 -4.89
C ASP A 62 1.19 2.12 -4.48
N MET A 63 0.11 1.36 -4.31
CA MET A 63 -1.15 1.90 -3.80
C MET A 63 -1.03 2.37 -2.34
N ARG A 64 -0.25 1.66 -1.49
CA ARG A 64 0.06 2.15 -0.13
C ARG A 64 0.84 3.45 -0.16
N ARG A 65 1.84 3.57 -1.05
CA ARG A 65 2.60 4.82 -1.22
C ARG A 65 1.71 5.97 -1.61
N TYR A 66 0.78 5.76 -2.55
CA TYR A 66 -0.18 6.77 -2.97
C TYR A 66 -1.09 7.21 -1.81
N LEU A 67 -1.62 6.26 -1.03
CA LEU A 67 -2.41 6.55 0.17
C LEU A 67 -1.65 7.40 1.18
N VAL A 68 -0.39 7.08 1.43
CA VAL A 68 0.44 7.78 2.43
C VAL A 68 0.86 9.15 1.93
N MET A 69 1.44 9.25 0.73
CA MET A 69 2.09 10.47 0.24
C MET A 69 1.12 11.46 -0.42
N GLU A 70 0.11 10.99 -1.15
CA GLU A 70 -0.81 11.87 -1.87
C GLU A 70 -2.09 12.15 -1.06
N GLN A 71 -2.69 11.11 -0.48
CA GLN A 71 -3.97 11.23 0.23
C GLN A 71 -3.81 11.50 1.73
N SER A 72 -2.59 11.43 2.28
CA SER A 72 -2.32 11.52 3.72
C SER A 72 -3.18 10.56 4.56
N ALA A 73 -3.57 9.42 3.97
CA ALA A 73 -4.53 8.46 4.52
C ALA A 73 -3.83 7.23 5.11
N ALA A 74 -2.70 7.43 5.78
CA ALA A 74 -1.98 6.36 6.46
C ALA A 74 -2.68 5.94 7.76
N PRO A 75 -2.67 4.65 8.13
CA PRO A 75 -3.10 4.16 9.44
C PRO A 75 -2.42 4.92 10.58
N GLN A 76 -3.16 5.15 11.67
CA GLN A 76 -2.69 5.97 12.78
C GLN A 76 -1.44 5.40 13.45
N GLU A 77 -1.36 4.06 13.53
CA GLU A 77 -0.22 3.32 14.07
C GLU A 77 1.05 3.58 13.25
N LEU A 78 0.92 3.62 11.92
CA LEU A 78 2.04 3.91 11.02
C LEU A 78 2.46 5.38 11.11
N ASN A 79 1.52 6.31 11.25
CA ASN A 79 1.84 7.73 11.47
C ASN A 79 2.62 7.95 12.77
N MET A 80 2.23 7.27 13.85
CA MET A 80 2.98 7.30 15.11
C MET A 80 4.39 6.73 14.93
N MET A 81 4.50 5.59 14.26
CA MET A 81 5.80 4.97 13.96
C MET A 81 6.70 5.91 13.12
N MET A 82 6.19 6.52 12.06
CA MET A 82 6.94 7.44 11.19
C MET A 82 7.42 8.67 11.98
N THR A 83 6.55 9.26 12.80
CA THR A 83 6.91 10.38 13.68
C THR A 83 8.01 10.00 14.68
N ASN A 84 7.97 8.79 15.24
CA ASN A 84 9.00 8.32 16.16
C ASN A 84 10.34 8.10 15.45
N ILE A 85 10.33 7.56 14.23
CA ILE A 85 11.53 7.37 13.43
C ILE A 85 12.17 8.72 13.12
N GLU A 86 11.37 9.72 12.74
CA GLU A 86 11.88 11.06 12.43
C GLU A 86 12.50 11.76 13.65
N ASN A 87 11.84 11.69 14.82
CA ASN A 87 12.30 12.42 16.01
C ASN A 87 13.37 11.67 16.81
N ASN A 88 13.22 10.35 16.97
CA ASN A 88 14.03 9.56 17.89
C ASN A 88 14.99 8.58 17.18
N GLY A 89 14.89 8.44 15.85
CA GLY A 89 15.65 7.44 15.09
C GLY A 89 15.23 6.00 15.38
N ALA A 90 14.09 5.78 16.03
CA ALA A 90 13.56 4.48 16.39
C ALA A 90 12.04 4.41 16.16
N PRO A 91 11.48 3.26 15.75
CA PRO A 91 10.03 3.09 15.55
C PRO A 91 9.20 3.25 16.83
N TRP A 92 9.85 2.96 17.97
CA TRP A 92 9.23 2.89 19.29
C TRP A 92 9.61 4.12 20.12
N GLN A 93 8.71 4.54 21.02
CA GLN A 93 8.93 5.69 21.91
C GLN A 93 9.77 5.35 23.15
N TYR A 94 10.85 4.59 22.96
CA TYR A 94 11.80 4.33 24.05
C TYR A 94 12.83 5.44 24.15
N ASN A 95 13.28 5.73 25.36
CA ASN A 95 14.37 6.66 25.58
C ASN A 95 15.66 6.07 24.99
N GLN A 96 16.43 6.88 24.26
CA GLN A 96 17.70 6.46 23.70
C GLN A 96 18.71 5.99 24.77
N MET A 97 18.63 6.54 25.99
CA MET A 97 19.50 6.13 27.11
C MET A 97 19.24 4.69 27.56
N ASP A 98 18.00 4.21 27.41
CA ASP A 98 17.59 2.85 27.82
C ASP A 98 18.04 1.77 26.83
N ARG A 99 18.61 2.15 25.68
CA ARG A 99 19.03 1.23 24.62
C ARG A 99 20.05 0.18 25.07
N LEU A 100 20.83 0.46 26.13
CA LEU A 100 21.86 -0.44 26.66
C LEU A 100 21.39 -1.27 27.87
N ASN A 101 20.15 -1.13 28.32
CA ASN A 101 19.68 -1.80 29.54
C ASN A 101 19.76 -3.34 29.44
N TRP A 102 19.60 -3.93 28.24
CA TRP A 102 19.74 -5.37 28.00
C TRP A 102 21.13 -5.94 28.35
N LYS A 103 22.17 -5.10 28.45
CA LYS A 103 23.52 -5.56 28.80
C LYS A 103 23.66 -5.90 30.30
N ASP A 104 22.79 -5.29 31.12
CA ASP A 104 22.81 -5.35 32.57
C ASP A 104 21.68 -6.27 33.11
N GLU A 105 20.91 -6.88 32.21
CA GLU A 105 19.97 -8.00 32.48
C GLU A 105 20.69 -9.34 32.54
#